data_AF-I6AP71-F1
#
_entry.id   AF-I6AP71-F1
#
_cell.length_a   1.000
_cell.length_b   1.000
_cell.length_c   1.000
_cell.angle_alpha   90.00
_cell.angle_beta   90.00
_cell.angle_gamma   90.00
#
_symmetry.space_group_name_H-M   'P 1'
#
loop_
_entity.id
_entity.type
_entity.pdbx_description
1 polymer ?
#
loop_
_entity_poly.entity_id
_entity_poly.type
_entity_poly.pdbx_seq_one_letter_code
_entity_poly.pdbx_strand_id
1 'polypeptide(L)'
;MKKVSIFFCLCCATAWGATPIKDARLTGDATIPDGSTLTIASGGLIVGWENAIRFDGGVFLSSQLSMPTVPPSDPPVVMLPAASGTLALTSDLASYVPSSRTISAAGLATGGGSLSANRTITVTAANTAEATGGTATNRAMTPAATRAAIDGRAKAAVFTIPLGGSYTDFELKISTTNFTGVSPKLYIYYHSPDPAQTSITQYGPTPDVYFTDSGYSGTGGDHRSYRKQSANQSIWQMRSDSNAVIPTVKAVVPVDATVRPTNADLVYVYCRIGATDYERDAAGRVIWYQVEPSWVYQLPSYLP
;
A
#
# COMPACT_ATOMS: atom_id res chain seq x y z
N MET A 1 -83.34 -77.13 -47.66
CA MET A 1 -82.60 -75.87 -47.43
C MET A 1 -83.36 -75.03 -46.41
N LYS A 2 -82.80 -74.86 -45.21
CA LYS A 2 -82.93 -73.68 -44.34
C LYS A 2 -81.98 -73.89 -43.16
N LYS A 3 -81.11 -72.91 -42.97
CA LYS A 3 -79.95 -72.85 -42.08
C LYS A 3 -80.37 -72.30 -40.69
N VAL A 4 -79.46 -72.42 -39.71
CA VAL A 4 -79.25 -71.47 -38.57
C VAL A 4 -80.24 -71.66 -37.40
N SER A 5 -79.86 -71.64 -36.12
CA SER A 5 -78.57 -71.49 -35.42
C SER A 5 -78.74 -71.99 -33.98
N ILE A 6 -77.74 -72.67 -33.44
CA ILE A 6 -77.67 -73.02 -32.01
C ILE A 6 -77.08 -71.80 -31.28
N PHE A 7 -77.90 -71.15 -30.46
CA PHE A 7 -77.49 -70.08 -29.55
C PHE A 7 -77.05 -70.72 -28.23
N PHE A 8 -75.74 -70.89 -28.05
CA PHE A 8 -75.16 -71.24 -26.75
C PHE A 8 -74.94 -69.95 -25.97
N CYS A 9 -75.85 -69.63 -25.06
CA CYS A 9 -75.72 -68.50 -24.15
C CYS A 9 -74.81 -68.90 -22.99
N LEU A 10 -73.51 -68.62 -23.12
CA LEU A 10 -72.54 -68.74 -22.04
C LEU A 10 -72.41 -67.37 -21.32
N CYS A 11 -73.40 -67.05 -20.50
CA CYS A 11 -73.25 -66.09 -19.40
C CYS A 11 -72.79 -66.92 -18.18
N CYS A 12 -71.84 -66.54 -17.34
CA CYS A 12 -71.16 -65.29 -17.09
C CYS A 12 -69.83 -65.67 -16.42
N ALA A 13 -68.75 -64.96 -16.77
CA ALA A 13 -67.45 -65.12 -16.15
C ALA A 13 -67.56 -64.92 -14.63
N THR A 14 -67.31 -65.98 -13.86
CA THR A 14 -66.86 -65.80 -12.48
C THR A 14 -65.44 -65.27 -12.58
N ALA A 15 -65.28 -63.99 -12.24
CA ALA A 15 -63.97 -63.44 -11.97
C ALA A 15 -63.38 -64.23 -10.80
N TRP A 16 -62.43 -65.13 -11.09
CA TRP A 16 -61.55 -65.67 -10.07
C TRP A 16 -60.67 -64.49 -9.67
N GLY A 17 -61.12 -63.73 -8.67
CA GLY A 17 -60.25 -62.81 -7.97
C GLY A 17 -59.04 -63.63 -7.56
N ALA A 18 -57.85 -63.22 -7.99
CA ALA A 18 -56.61 -63.92 -7.70
C ALA A 18 -56.57 -64.18 -6.19
N THR A 19 -56.68 -65.44 -5.80
CA THR A 19 -56.66 -65.80 -4.39
C THR A 19 -55.27 -65.41 -3.88
N PRO A 20 -55.17 -64.53 -2.88
CA PRO A 20 -53.87 -64.18 -2.33
C PRO A 20 -53.17 -65.46 -1.88
N ILE A 21 -51.99 -65.72 -2.45
CA ILE A 21 -51.16 -66.84 -1.99
C ILE A 21 -50.61 -66.42 -0.65
N LYS A 22 -51.26 -66.86 0.43
CA LYS A 22 -50.74 -66.70 1.78
C LYS A 22 -49.46 -67.50 1.88
N ASP A 23 -48.41 -66.87 2.37
CA ASP A 23 -47.11 -67.48 2.64
C ASP A 23 -46.36 -67.99 1.39
N ALA A 24 -46.52 -67.30 0.26
CA ALA A 24 -45.68 -67.55 -0.91
C ALA A 24 -44.20 -67.29 -0.58
N ARG A 25 -43.43 -68.36 -0.40
CA ARG A 25 -41.98 -68.27 -0.29
C ARG A 25 -41.40 -68.31 -1.71
N LEU A 26 -40.98 -67.16 -2.21
CA LEU A 26 -40.20 -67.08 -3.44
C LEU A 26 -38.78 -67.58 -3.13
N THR A 27 -38.38 -68.66 -3.78
CA THR A 27 -37.00 -69.18 -3.71
C THR A 27 -36.36 -69.03 -5.09
N GLY A 28 -35.13 -68.50 -5.12
CA GLY A 28 -34.42 -68.20 -6.37
C GLY A 28 -34.52 -66.72 -6.78
N ASP A 29 -34.07 -66.42 -7.99
CA ASP A 29 -34.14 -65.07 -8.54
C ASP A 29 -35.57 -64.75 -8.98
N ALA A 30 -36.13 -63.65 -8.48
CA ALA A 30 -37.44 -63.17 -8.88
C ALA A 30 -37.29 -61.81 -9.56
N THR A 31 -37.69 -61.74 -10.83
CA THR A 31 -37.75 -60.48 -11.58
C THR A 31 -39.17 -59.91 -11.48
N ILE A 32 -39.31 -58.69 -10.97
CA ILE A 32 -40.55 -57.94 -11.04
C ILE A 32 -40.57 -57.24 -12.41
N PRO A 33 -41.53 -57.54 -13.30
CA PRO A 33 -41.57 -56.91 -14.62
C PRO A 33 -41.79 -55.40 -14.53
N ASP A 34 -41.29 -54.67 -15.53
CA ASP A 34 -41.50 -53.22 -15.65
C ASP A 34 -42.99 -52.86 -15.56
N GLY A 35 -43.29 -51.80 -14.81
CA GLY A 35 -44.67 -51.35 -14.56
C GLY A 35 -45.44 -52.16 -13.51
N SER A 36 -44.87 -53.23 -12.95
CA SER A 36 -45.46 -53.98 -11.84
C SER A 36 -45.06 -53.38 -10.49
N THR A 37 -45.90 -53.58 -9.46
CA THR A 37 -45.61 -53.14 -8.09
C THR A 37 -45.40 -54.36 -7.20
N LEU A 38 -44.22 -54.48 -6.58
CA LEU A 38 -44.02 -55.39 -5.45
C LEU A 38 -44.53 -54.69 -4.18
N THR A 39 -45.68 -55.12 -3.66
CA THR A 39 -46.17 -54.65 -2.36
C THR A 39 -45.75 -55.65 -1.29
N ILE A 40 -44.91 -55.20 -0.36
CA ILE A 40 -44.58 -55.97 0.83
C ILE A 40 -45.58 -55.54 1.90
N ALA A 41 -46.40 -56.48 2.37
CA ALA A 41 -47.37 -56.22 3.41
C ALA A 41 -46.68 -55.73 4.70
N SER A 42 -47.40 -54.99 5.54
CA SER A 42 -46.91 -54.55 6.85
C SER A 42 -46.38 -55.75 7.65
N GLY A 43 -45.16 -55.63 8.19
CA GLY A 43 -44.46 -56.71 8.89
C GLY A 43 -43.70 -57.69 7.99
N GLY A 44 -43.81 -57.59 6.67
CA GLY A 44 -43.01 -58.36 5.72
C GLY A 44 -41.54 -57.96 5.80
N LEU A 45 -40.67 -58.93 6.08
CA LEU A 45 -39.23 -58.74 6.19
C LEU A 45 -38.55 -59.29 4.92
N ILE A 46 -37.80 -58.47 4.21
CA ILE A 46 -36.86 -58.96 3.20
C ILE A 46 -35.60 -59.40 3.96
N VAL A 47 -35.47 -60.71 4.20
CA VAL A 47 -34.34 -61.30 4.93
C VAL A 47 -33.38 -61.99 3.95
N GLY A 48 -32.08 -61.91 4.21
CA GLY A 48 -31.09 -62.79 3.57
C GLY A 48 -30.22 -62.17 2.48
N TRP A 49 -30.13 -60.85 2.38
CA TRP A 49 -29.19 -60.18 1.49
C TRP A 49 -28.30 -59.27 2.33
N GLU A 50 -26.99 -59.54 2.37
CA GLU A 50 -25.99 -58.65 2.99
C GLU A 50 -25.93 -57.26 2.32
N ASN A 51 -26.65 -57.06 1.21
CA ASN A 51 -26.79 -55.81 0.49
C ASN A 51 -28.27 -55.51 0.23
N ALA A 52 -29.04 -55.29 1.31
CA ALA A 52 -30.45 -54.95 1.25
C ALA A 52 -30.68 -53.68 0.40
N ILE A 53 -31.31 -53.87 -0.76
CA ILE A 53 -31.70 -52.85 -1.73
C ILE A 53 -30.50 -52.13 -2.36
N ARG A 54 -30.07 -52.65 -3.52
CA ARG A 54 -29.10 -51.99 -4.39
C ARG A 54 -29.85 -51.36 -5.57
N PHE A 55 -29.80 -50.04 -5.67
CA PHE A 55 -30.31 -49.32 -6.84
C PHE A 55 -29.21 -49.29 -7.91
N ASP A 56 -29.11 -50.36 -8.70
CA ASP A 56 -28.16 -50.42 -9.81
C ASP A 56 -28.76 -49.80 -11.08
N GLY A 57 -28.32 -48.59 -11.41
CA GLY A 57 -28.24 -48.09 -12.78
C GLY A 57 -29.48 -47.43 -13.40
N GLY A 58 -29.30 -46.20 -13.86
CA GLY A 58 -30.02 -45.66 -15.02
C GLY A 58 -31.21 -44.76 -14.71
N VAL A 59 -30.97 -43.45 -14.75
CA VAL A 59 -31.98 -42.36 -14.69
C VAL A 59 -32.63 -42.20 -13.32
N PHE A 60 -32.14 -41.20 -12.58
CA PHE A 60 -32.76 -40.70 -11.35
C PHE A 60 -34.15 -40.11 -11.66
N LEU A 61 -35.19 -40.94 -11.67
CA LEU A 61 -36.51 -40.49 -11.25
C LEU A 61 -36.47 -40.46 -9.71
N SER A 62 -36.76 -39.31 -9.11
CA SER A 62 -36.66 -39.11 -7.65
C SER A 62 -37.29 -40.29 -6.89
N SER A 63 -36.49 -41.10 -6.21
CA SER A 63 -37.01 -42.08 -5.27
C SER A 63 -37.38 -41.32 -4.00
N GLN A 64 -38.64 -40.91 -3.89
CA GLN A 64 -39.17 -40.43 -2.62
C GLN A 64 -39.32 -41.62 -1.68
N LEU A 65 -38.41 -41.74 -0.71
CA LEU A 65 -38.65 -42.58 0.45
C LEU A 65 -39.74 -41.88 1.29
N SER A 66 -41.00 -42.13 0.97
CA SER A 66 -42.11 -41.70 1.83
C SER A 66 -42.03 -42.51 3.12
N MET A 67 -41.68 -41.83 4.22
CA MET A 67 -41.78 -42.47 5.53
C MET A 67 -43.26 -42.73 5.80
N PRO A 68 -43.63 -43.93 6.29
CA PRO A 68 -45.01 -44.17 6.72
C PRO A 68 -45.38 -43.12 7.79
N THR A 69 -46.63 -42.66 7.79
CA THR A 69 -47.15 -41.79 8.85
C THR A 69 -46.98 -42.50 10.21
N VAL A 70 -45.96 -42.11 10.97
CA VAL A 70 -45.72 -42.61 12.32
C VAL A 70 -46.64 -41.83 13.28
N PRO A 71 -47.29 -42.48 14.25
CA PRO A 71 -48.05 -41.79 15.30
C PRO A 71 -47.16 -40.74 16.01
N PRO A 72 -47.70 -39.59 16.42
CA PRO A 72 -46.93 -38.43 16.91
C PRO A 72 -46.13 -38.65 18.20
N SER A 73 -46.16 -39.86 18.78
CA SER A 73 -45.43 -40.19 20.01
C SER A 73 -43.96 -40.55 19.79
N ASP A 74 -43.53 -40.85 18.55
CA ASP A 74 -42.12 -41.16 18.25
C ASP A 74 -41.65 -40.49 16.95
N PRO A 75 -40.52 -39.75 16.96
CA PRO A 75 -39.97 -39.18 15.74
C PRO A 75 -39.50 -40.31 14.80
N PRO A 76 -39.73 -40.22 13.48
CA PRO A 76 -39.26 -41.23 12.55
C PRO A 76 -37.73 -41.29 12.57
N VAL A 77 -37.18 -42.44 12.97
CA VAL A 77 -35.74 -42.69 12.96
C VAL A 77 -35.38 -43.41 11.67
N VAL A 78 -34.61 -42.75 10.80
CA VAL A 78 -33.92 -43.42 9.69
C VAL A 78 -32.63 -44.01 10.25
N MET A 79 -32.65 -45.30 10.58
CA MET A 79 -31.44 -46.04 10.96
C MET A 79 -30.65 -46.33 9.68
N LEU A 80 -29.56 -45.59 9.46
CA LEU A 80 -28.60 -45.95 8.43
C LEU A 80 -27.83 -47.21 8.88
N PRO A 81 -27.55 -48.16 7.99
CA PRO A 81 -26.79 -49.36 8.36
C PRO A 81 -25.45 -48.94 8.98
N ALA A 82 -25.05 -49.60 10.06
CA ALA A 82 -23.79 -49.36 10.79
C ALA A 82 -22.52 -49.73 9.99
N ALA A 83 -22.65 -49.98 8.69
CA ALA A 83 -21.53 -50.23 7.81
C ALA A 83 -20.75 -48.92 7.59
N SER A 84 -19.42 -49.00 7.62
CA SER A 84 -18.54 -47.90 7.27
C SER A 84 -18.75 -47.50 5.81
N GLY A 85 -19.68 -46.57 5.59
CA GLY A 85 -20.00 -45.98 4.31
C GLY A 85 -20.19 -44.48 4.50
N THR A 86 -19.59 -43.68 3.62
CA THR A 86 -19.82 -42.23 3.60
C THR A 86 -21.19 -41.97 3.00
N LEU A 87 -22.13 -41.42 3.79
CA LEU A 87 -23.30 -40.76 3.22
C LEU A 87 -22.78 -39.54 2.46
N ALA A 88 -22.69 -39.66 1.14
CA ALA A 88 -22.15 -38.63 0.28
C ALA A 88 -23.16 -37.47 0.14
N LEU A 89 -23.23 -36.61 1.17
CA LEU A 89 -23.71 -35.21 1.03
C LEU A 89 -22.61 -34.34 0.37
N THR A 90 -21.77 -34.96 -0.46
CA THR A 90 -20.48 -34.42 -0.89
C THR A 90 -20.59 -33.38 -1.99
N SER A 91 -21.72 -33.27 -2.68
CA SER A 91 -21.93 -32.22 -3.69
C SER A 91 -22.03 -30.82 -3.07
N ASP A 92 -22.50 -30.71 -1.81
CA ASP A 92 -22.73 -29.40 -1.18
C ASP A 92 -21.58 -28.95 -0.28
N LEU A 93 -20.83 -29.86 0.35
CA LEU A 93 -19.83 -29.45 1.35
C LEU A 93 -18.51 -28.94 0.76
N ALA A 94 -18.08 -29.46 -0.39
CA ALA A 94 -16.84 -29.02 -1.05
C ALA A 94 -16.97 -27.65 -1.73
N SER A 95 -18.21 -27.20 -2.00
CA SER A 95 -18.55 -25.89 -2.57
C SER A 95 -19.10 -24.91 -1.51
N TYR A 96 -19.40 -25.39 -0.30
CA TYR A 96 -19.94 -24.55 0.77
C TYR A 96 -18.87 -23.62 1.34
N VAL A 97 -18.77 -22.43 0.76
CA VAL A 97 -18.17 -21.28 1.42
C VAL A 97 -19.26 -20.57 2.20
N PRO A 98 -19.17 -20.47 3.54
CA PRO A 98 -20.15 -19.74 4.33
C PRO A 98 -20.19 -18.27 3.89
N SER A 99 -21.22 -17.90 3.11
CA SER A 99 -21.38 -16.55 2.56
C SER A 99 -21.69 -15.50 3.61
N SER A 100 -22.00 -15.93 4.84
CA SER A 100 -22.10 -15.09 6.03
C SER A 100 -20.76 -14.49 6.47
N ARG A 101 -19.62 -15.00 5.96
CA ARG A 101 -18.30 -14.40 6.19
C ARG A 101 -18.03 -13.31 5.15
N THR A 102 -17.49 -12.18 5.60
CA THR A 102 -17.13 -11.04 4.77
C THR A 102 -15.66 -10.68 4.93
N ILE A 103 -15.07 -10.13 3.86
CA ILE A 103 -13.79 -9.41 3.91
C ILE A 103 -14.12 -7.92 3.85
N SER A 104 -13.65 -7.18 4.84
CA SER A 104 -13.77 -5.71 4.88
C SER A 104 -12.39 -5.09 4.71
N ALA A 105 -12.26 -4.15 3.78
CA ALA A 105 -11.05 -3.36 3.57
C ALA A 105 -11.31 -1.89 3.91
N ALA A 106 -10.33 -1.21 4.50
CA ALA A 106 -10.38 0.21 4.82
C ALA A 106 -8.97 0.82 4.79
N GLY A 107 -8.90 2.16 4.71
CA GLY A 107 -7.63 2.89 4.70
C GLY A 107 -6.83 2.68 3.42
N LEU A 108 -5.74 1.92 3.51
CA LEU A 108 -4.83 1.65 2.39
C LEU A 108 -5.36 0.61 1.39
N ALA A 109 -6.32 -0.20 1.83
CA ALA A 109 -6.91 -1.26 1.03
C ALA A 109 -8.37 -0.93 0.70
N THR A 110 -8.78 -1.26 -0.51
CA THR A 110 -10.16 -1.14 -1.01
C THR A 110 -10.63 -2.48 -1.57
N GLY A 111 -11.95 -2.66 -1.72
CA GLY A 111 -12.56 -3.91 -2.17
C GLY A 111 -13.14 -4.75 -1.02
N GLY A 112 -13.21 -6.07 -1.23
CA GLY A 112 -13.81 -7.01 -0.27
C GLY A 112 -15.24 -7.42 -0.64
N GLY A 113 -16.02 -7.82 0.37
CA GLY A 113 -17.39 -8.33 0.22
C GLY A 113 -17.59 -9.74 0.81
N SER A 114 -18.76 -10.33 0.55
CA SER A 114 -19.09 -11.70 0.97
C SER A 114 -18.26 -12.75 0.23
N LEU A 115 -17.96 -13.87 0.89
CA LEU A 115 -17.21 -14.98 0.31
C LEU A 115 -18.03 -15.87 -0.65
N SER A 116 -19.11 -15.34 -1.24
CA SER A 116 -19.91 -16.03 -2.27
C SER A 116 -19.20 -16.15 -3.62
N ALA A 117 -18.05 -15.50 -3.81
CA ALA A 117 -17.18 -15.62 -4.98
C ALA A 117 -15.75 -15.17 -4.64
N ASN A 118 -14.82 -15.28 -5.60
CA ASN A 118 -13.44 -14.77 -5.49
C ASN A 118 -13.41 -13.27 -5.21
N ARG A 119 -12.68 -12.86 -4.18
CA ARG A 119 -12.59 -11.44 -3.77
C ARG A 119 -11.26 -10.83 -4.15
N THR A 120 -11.33 -9.58 -4.61
CA THR A 120 -10.16 -8.75 -4.93
C THR A 120 -10.04 -7.67 -3.88
N ILE A 121 -8.82 -7.53 -3.34
CA ILE A 121 -8.42 -6.44 -2.47
C ILE A 121 -7.36 -5.64 -3.21
N THR A 122 -7.56 -4.33 -3.32
CA THR A 122 -6.67 -3.44 -4.04
C THR A 122 -5.95 -2.54 -3.05
N VAL A 123 -4.63 -2.53 -3.13
CA VAL A 123 -3.75 -1.60 -2.40
C VAL A 123 -3.08 -0.71 -3.42
N THR A 124 -3.51 0.55 -3.51
CA THR A 124 -2.96 1.48 -4.50
C THR A 124 -1.65 2.06 -4.00
N ALA A 125 -0.59 1.88 -4.78
CA ALA A 125 0.70 2.49 -4.51
C ALA A 125 0.62 4.02 -4.65
N ALA A 126 1.34 4.75 -3.80
CA ALA A 126 1.57 6.17 -3.96
C ALA A 126 2.38 6.42 -5.24
N ASN A 127 1.97 7.40 -6.03
CA ASN A 127 2.81 7.94 -7.10
C ASN A 127 3.87 8.91 -6.53
N THR A 128 4.80 9.37 -7.36
CA THR A 128 5.89 10.29 -6.95
C THR A 128 5.37 11.57 -6.31
N ALA A 129 4.34 12.22 -6.89
CA ALA A 129 3.81 13.47 -6.37
C ALA A 129 3.13 13.28 -5.00
N GLU A 130 2.37 12.20 -4.84
CA GLU A 130 1.74 11.82 -3.57
C GLU A 130 2.79 11.52 -2.51
N ALA A 131 3.85 10.79 -2.87
CA ALA A 131 4.93 10.42 -1.97
C ALA A 131 5.76 11.63 -1.51
N THR A 132 6.11 12.54 -2.42
CA THR A 132 6.85 13.77 -2.10
C THR A 132 5.98 14.77 -1.32
N GLY A 133 4.69 14.87 -1.65
CA GLY A 133 3.75 15.72 -0.93
C GLY A 133 3.45 15.23 0.49
N GLY A 134 3.42 13.92 0.70
CA GLY A 134 3.28 13.31 2.04
C GLY A 134 1.93 13.55 2.72
N THR A 135 0.89 13.94 1.97
CA THR A 135 -0.44 14.26 2.50
C THR A 135 -1.50 13.19 2.23
N ALA A 136 -1.23 12.25 1.32
CA ALA A 136 -2.17 11.19 0.97
C ALA A 136 -2.28 10.15 2.10
N THR A 137 -3.50 9.89 2.58
CA THR A 137 -3.78 8.96 3.69
C THR A 137 -4.25 7.57 3.24
N ASN A 138 -4.48 7.39 1.94
CA ASN A 138 -5.07 6.19 1.33
C ASN A 138 -4.16 5.56 0.27
N ARG A 139 -2.84 5.79 0.36
CA ARG A 139 -1.85 5.28 -0.59
C ARG A 139 -0.76 4.51 0.15
N ALA A 140 -0.36 3.37 -0.41
CA ALA A 140 0.74 2.58 0.14
C ALA A 140 2.09 3.10 -0.39
N MET A 141 3.04 3.31 0.52
CA MET A 141 4.42 3.64 0.15
C MET A 141 5.15 2.38 -0.34
N THR A 142 5.60 2.41 -1.59
CA THR A 142 6.50 1.39 -2.16
C THR A 142 7.96 1.84 -1.98
N PRO A 143 8.96 0.95 -2.11
CA PRO A 143 10.37 1.36 -2.09
C PRO A 143 10.69 2.48 -3.09
N ALA A 144 10.08 2.46 -4.29
CA ALA A 144 10.24 3.50 -5.29
C ALA A 144 9.62 4.84 -4.84
N ALA A 145 8.41 4.81 -4.26
CA ALA A 145 7.77 5.99 -3.71
C ALA A 145 8.57 6.59 -2.53
N THR A 146 9.09 5.73 -1.64
CA THR A 146 9.97 6.15 -0.54
C THR A 146 11.23 6.82 -1.05
N ARG A 147 11.89 6.24 -2.07
CA ARG A 147 13.04 6.87 -2.70
C ARG A 147 12.68 8.23 -3.29
N ALA A 148 11.57 8.33 -4.02
CA ALA A 148 11.11 9.60 -4.58
C ALA A 148 10.83 10.67 -3.51
N ALA A 149 10.26 10.28 -2.37
CA ALA A 149 10.04 11.18 -1.24
C ALA A 149 11.37 11.66 -0.60
N ILE A 150 12.41 10.81 -0.57
CA ILE A 150 13.74 11.17 -0.05
C ILE A 150 14.49 12.08 -1.04
N ASP A 151 14.45 11.76 -2.33
CA ASP A 151 15.12 12.51 -3.39
C ASP A 151 14.42 13.86 -3.63
N GLY A 152 13.11 13.92 -3.44
CA GLY A 152 12.30 15.15 -3.52
C GLY A 152 12.42 16.08 -2.30
N ARG A 153 13.30 15.80 -1.33
CA ARG A 153 13.60 16.72 -0.22
C ARG A 153 14.81 17.57 -0.54
N ALA A 154 14.68 18.89 -0.37
CA ALA A 154 15.81 19.80 -0.43
C ALA A 154 16.90 19.36 0.57
N LYS A 155 18.16 19.41 0.15
CA LYS A 155 19.33 19.03 0.93
C LYS A 155 20.03 20.25 1.52
N ALA A 156 20.03 21.36 0.79
CA ALA A 156 20.63 22.61 1.23
C ALA A 156 19.91 23.84 0.65
N ALA A 157 20.04 24.96 1.35
CA ALA A 157 19.86 26.30 0.84
C ALA A 157 21.20 26.82 0.31
N VAL A 158 21.26 27.20 -0.96
CA VAL A 158 22.46 27.79 -1.57
C VAL A 158 22.24 29.28 -1.77
N PHE A 159 23.00 30.10 -1.05
CA PHE A 159 23.00 31.55 -1.19
C PHE A 159 24.11 31.96 -2.16
N THR A 160 23.73 32.66 -3.22
CA THR A 160 24.69 33.25 -4.17
C THR A 160 24.87 34.71 -3.79
N ILE A 161 26.02 35.02 -3.21
CA ILE A 161 26.28 36.35 -2.65
C ILE A 161 27.30 37.06 -3.56
N PRO A 162 26.89 38.16 -4.23
CA PRO A 162 27.83 39.00 -4.96
C PRO A 162 28.66 39.81 -3.95
N LEU A 163 29.99 39.67 -4.01
CA LEU A 163 30.90 40.50 -3.23
C LEU A 163 31.43 41.63 -4.12
N GLY A 164 32.36 41.30 -5.03
CA GLY A 164 32.92 42.24 -6.00
C GLY A 164 33.75 43.36 -5.37
N GLY A 165 34.41 44.16 -6.21
CA GLY A 165 35.26 45.26 -5.75
C GLY A 165 36.35 44.80 -4.79
N SER A 166 36.49 45.51 -3.66
CA SER A 166 37.46 45.20 -2.60
C SER A 166 36.92 44.29 -1.48
N TYR A 167 35.69 43.77 -1.63
CA TYR A 167 35.07 42.90 -0.63
C TYR A 167 35.47 41.46 -0.87
N THR A 168 35.93 40.79 0.17
CA THR A 168 36.41 39.40 0.11
C THR A 168 35.59 38.47 0.98
N ASP A 169 34.95 39.02 2.01
CA ASP A 169 34.25 38.28 3.05
C ASP A 169 32.80 38.77 3.17
N PHE A 170 32.03 38.09 4.01
CA PHE A 170 30.63 38.42 4.25
C PHE A 170 30.15 37.96 5.62
N GLU A 171 29.03 38.54 6.04
CA GLU A 171 28.20 38.03 7.11
C GLU A 171 26.88 37.54 6.51
N LEU A 172 26.43 36.35 6.90
CA LEU A 172 25.12 35.80 6.52
C LEU A 172 24.29 35.59 7.78
N LYS A 173 23.06 36.11 7.76
CA LYS A 173 22.10 35.94 8.85
C LYS A 173 20.79 35.38 8.33
N ILE A 174 20.23 34.46 9.11
CA ILE A 174 18.89 33.89 8.91
C ILE A 174 18.09 34.06 10.19
N SER A 175 16.90 34.62 10.08
CA SER A 175 15.99 34.83 11.22
C SER A 175 14.57 34.42 10.88
N THR A 176 13.80 34.03 11.91
CA THR A 176 12.36 33.81 11.80
C THR A 176 11.54 35.00 12.32
N THR A 177 12.19 36.10 12.73
CA THR A 177 11.52 37.27 13.34
C THR A 177 11.84 38.56 12.59
N ASN A 178 12.30 38.44 11.34
CA ASN A 178 12.71 39.57 10.51
C ASN A 178 13.68 40.53 11.21
N PHE A 179 14.56 39.99 12.07
CA PHE A 179 15.52 40.78 12.86
C PHE A 179 14.90 41.86 13.78
N THR A 180 13.60 41.80 14.03
CA THR A 180 12.89 42.71 14.93
C THR A 180 12.87 42.21 16.37
N GLY A 181 12.71 43.14 17.32
CA GLY A 181 12.59 42.86 18.75
C GLY A 181 13.87 43.06 19.56
N VAL A 182 13.73 43.08 20.89
CA VAL A 182 14.85 43.05 21.83
C VAL A 182 15.36 41.62 21.85
N SER A 183 16.49 41.36 21.18
CA SER A 183 17.05 40.02 20.90
C SER A 183 16.34 39.27 19.76
N PRO A 184 16.56 39.67 18.50
CA PRO A 184 16.01 38.95 17.37
C PRO A 184 16.47 37.48 17.40
N LYS A 185 15.56 36.56 17.13
CA LYS A 185 15.88 35.14 17.06
C LYS A 185 16.66 34.90 15.78
N LEU A 186 17.99 34.86 15.89
CA LEU A 186 18.89 34.42 14.83
C LEU A 186 18.88 32.89 14.83
N TYR A 187 18.51 32.32 13.70
CA TYR A 187 18.70 30.89 13.48
C TYR A 187 20.12 30.60 13.01
N ILE A 188 20.60 31.41 12.07
CA ILE A 188 21.99 31.38 11.63
C ILE A 188 22.58 32.77 11.77
N TYR A 189 23.81 32.79 12.28
CA TYR A 189 24.72 33.90 12.20
C TYR A 189 26.07 33.34 11.79
N TYR A 190 26.45 33.56 10.53
CA TYR A 190 27.74 33.15 9.99
C TYR A 190 28.60 34.36 9.66
N HIS A 191 29.87 34.35 10.10
CA HIS A 191 30.81 35.45 9.88
C HIS A 191 32.08 34.91 9.21
N SER A 192 32.20 35.08 7.89
CA SER A 192 33.28 34.47 7.11
C SER A 192 34.70 34.92 7.49
N PRO A 193 34.94 36.12 8.06
CA PRO A 193 36.27 36.47 8.55
C PRO A 193 36.78 35.65 9.74
N ASP A 194 35.89 34.98 10.48
CA ASP A 194 36.24 34.18 11.65
C ASP A 194 35.48 32.84 11.63
N PRO A 195 35.71 31.98 10.62
CA PRO A 195 34.94 30.76 10.45
C PRO A 195 35.13 29.76 11.60
N ALA A 196 36.26 29.87 12.32
CA ALA A 196 36.56 29.06 13.51
C ALA A 196 35.91 29.60 14.79
N GLN A 197 35.20 30.73 14.73
CA GLN A 197 34.48 31.33 15.87
C GLN A 197 35.41 31.69 17.04
N THR A 198 36.63 32.11 16.74
CA THR A 198 37.66 32.42 17.75
C THR A 198 37.44 33.77 18.42
N SER A 199 36.80 34.69 17.70
CA SER A 199 36.60 36.09 18.09
C SER A 199 35.12 36.47 18.11
N ILE A 200 34.29 35.82 17.30
CA ILE A 200 32.85 36.08 17.17
C ILE A 200 32.10 34.77 17.37
N THR A 201 31.17 34.78 18.33
CA THR A 201 30.23 33.67 18.52
C THR A 201 29.25 33.61 17.35
N GLN A 202 29.28 32.51 16.63
CA GLN A 202 28.34 32.23 15.55
C GLN A 202 27.18 31.36 16.05
N TYR A 203 26.06 31.34 15.31
CA TYR A 203 24.87 30.58 15.69
C TYR A 203 24.39 29.70 14.53
N GLY A 204 23.79 28.56 14.86
CA GLY A 204 23.19 27.64 13.89
C GLY A 204 24.21 26.73 13.19
N PRO A 205 23.76 26.00 12.14
CA PRO A 205 24.66 25.18 11.35
C PRO A 205 25.68 26.05 10.59
N THR A 206 26.96 25.65 10.63
CA THR A 206 28.03 26.29 9.86
C THR A 206 27.83 26.00 8.37
N PRO A 207 27.68 27.02 7.50
CA PRO A 207 27.62 26.84 6.07
C PRO A 207 28.96 26.33 5.52
N ASP A 208 28.90 25.49 4.50
CA ASP A 208 30.04 25.29 3.61
C ASP A 208 30.11 26.47 2.64
N VAL A 209 31.25 27.14 2.59
CA VAL A 209 31.43 28.33 1.74
C VAL A 209 32.37 28.03 0.61
N TYR A 210 31.96 28.37 -0.61
CA TYR A 210 32.74 28.21 -1.82
C TYR A 210 32.88 29.53 -2.56
N PHE A 211 34.05 29.83 -3.10
CA PHE A 211 34.30 31.10 -3.77
C PHE A 211 35.18 30.92 -5.01
N THR A 212 35.04 31.83 -5.97
CA THR A 212 35.98 31.98 -7.09
C THR A 212 36.94 33.12 -6.78
N ASP A 213 38.15 33.04 -7.31
CA ASP A 213 39.22 33.99 -7.04
C ASP A 213 39.89 34.36 -8.38
N SER A 214 39.82 35.64 -8.76
CA SER A 214 40.33 36.10 -10.06
C SER A 214 41.84 35.98 -10.20
N GLY A 215 42.58 35.95 -9.09
CA GLY A 215 44.02 35.79 -9.05
C GLY A 215 44.47 34.32 -8.95
N TYR A 216 43.53 33.38 -8.84
CA TYR A 216 43.88 31.97 -8.61
C TYR A 216 44.50 31.32 -9.83
N SER A 217 45.76 30.89 -9.66
CA SER A 217 46.56 30.17 -10.66
C SER A 217 47.07 28.81 -10.15
N GLY A 218 46.42 28.22 -9.13
CA GLY A 218 46.83 26.93 -8.53
C GLY A 218 46.70 25.74 -9.49
N THR A 219 46.82 24.50 -9.01
CA THR A 219 46.79 23.29 -9.87
C THR A 219 45.49 23.23 -10.68
N GLY A 220 45.59 23.49 -11.99
CA GLY A 220 44.46 23.63 -12.92
C GLY A 220 44.27 25.05 -13.47
N GLY A 221 44.85 26.08 -12.86
CA GLY A 221 44.99 27.47 -13.34
C GLY A 221 43.68 28.23 -13.62
N ASP A 222 42.55 27.60 -13.35
CA ASP A 222 41.25 28.08 -13.81
C ASP A 222 40.56 28.90 -12.72
N HIS A 223 40.55 30.23 -12.91
CA HIS A 223 39.88 31.22 -12.05
C HIS A 223 38.36 31.00 -11.92
N ARG A 224 37.77 30.15 -12.76
CA ARG A 224 36.33 29.79 -12.70
C ARG A 224 36.05 28.70 -11.66
N SER A 225 37.09 28.06 -11.13
CA SER A 225 36.95 26.96 -10.18
C SER A 225 36.51 27.47 -8.80
N TYR A 226 35.53 26.80 -8.21
CA TYR A 226 35.14 27.04 -6.82
C TYR A 226 36.17 26.45 -5.86
N ARG A 227 36.63 27.26 -4.91
CA ARG A 227 37.47 26.87 -3.78
C ARG A 227 36.64 26.86 -2.51
N LYS A 228 36.74 25.80 -1.71
CA LYS A 228 36.10 25.74 -0.40
C LYS A 228 36.88 26.61 0.59
N GLN A 229 36.19 27.47 1.33
CA GLN A 229 36.76 28.19 2.46
C GLN A 229 37.19 27.19 3.54
N SER A 230 38.37 27.38 4.11
CA SER A 230 38.84 26.54 5.21
C SER A 230 38.07 26.85 6.49
N ALA A 231 38.07 25.90 7.42
CA ALA A 231 37.39 26.08 8.70
C ALA A 231 38.04 27.14 9.60
N ASN A 232 39.24 27.61 9.27
CA ASN A 232 40.08 28.44 10.15
C ASN A 232 40.64 29.71 9.50
N GLN A 233 40.34 29.99 8.25
CA GLN A 233 40.83 31.19 7.57
C GLN A 233 39.70 31.94 6.88
N SER A 234 39.77 33.27 6.92
CA SER A 234 38.89 34.12 6.13
C SER A 234 39.15 33.96 4.63
N ILE A 235 38.18 34.37 3.80
CA ILE A 235 38.39 34.37 2.35
C ILE A 235 39.50 35.37 1.99
N TRP A 236 39.57 36.51 2.68
CA TRP A 236 40.67 37.47 2.58
C TRP A 236 42.05 36.84 2.78
N GLN A 237 42.20 35.91 3.74
CA GLN A 237 43.46 35.21 4.00
C GLN A 237 43.75 34.13 2.94
N MET A 238 42.72 33.57 2.31
CA MET A 238 42.83 32.48 1.35
C MET A 238 42.98 32.91 -0.11
N ARG A 239 42.68 34.16 -0.44
CA ARG A 239 42.85 34.69 -1.80
C ARG A 239 44.31 34.56 -2.26
N SER A 240 44.48 34.45 -3.57
CA SER A 240 45.77 34.10 -4.17
C SER A 240 46.77 35.26 -4.15
N ASP A 241 46.28 36.49 -4.22
CA ASP A 241 47.07 37.71 -4.10
C ASP A 241 46.20 38.88 -3.58
N SER A 242 46.82 40.01 -3.24
CA SER A 242 46.13 41.17 -2.67
C SER A 242 45.23 41.94 -3.64
N ASN A 243 45.41 41.78 -4.94
CA ASN A 243 44.62 42.41 -6.00
C ASN A 243 43.51 41.48 -6.55
N ALA A 244 43.47 40.22 -6.08
CA ALA A 244 42.44 39.28 -6.44
C ALA A 244 41.04 39.80 -6.06
N VAL A 245 40.13 39.72 -7.02
CA VAL A 245 38.70 40.01 -6.83
C VAL A 245 37.99 38.70 -6.54
N ILE A 246 37.16 38.71 -5.50
CA ILE A 246 36.21 37.65 -5.20
C ILE A 246 34.84 38.11 -5.71
N PRO A 247 34.43 37.74 -6.94
CA PRO A 247 33.20 38.29 -7.51
C PRO A 247 31.95 37.72 -6.83
N THR A 248 31.99 36.45 -6.44
CA THR A 248 30.83 35.74 -5.91
C THR A 248 31.25 34.64 -4.95
N VAL A 249 30.45 34.44 -3.91
CA VAL A 249 30.54 33.30 -3.01
C VAL A 249 29.23 32.51 -3.02
N LYS A 250 29.33 31.21 -2.75
CA LYS A 250 28.23 30.28 -2.56
C LYS A 250 28.28 29.81 -1.11
N ALA A 251 27.35 30.27 -0.29
CA ALA A 251 27.17 29.74 1.05
C ALA A 251 26.12 28.63 1.02
N VAL A 252 26.50 27.42 1.41
CA VAL A 252 25.68 26.21 1.36
C VAL A 252 25.29 25.84 2.77
N VAL A 253 24.02 26.10 3.10
CA VAL A 253 23.46 25.84 4.42
C VAL A 253 22.66 24.54 4.35
N PRO A 254 22.98 23.52 5.17
CA PRO A 254 22.22 22.27 5.16
C PRO A 254 20.76 22.50 5.60
N VAL A 255 19.84 21.76 4.98
CA VAL A 255 18.42 21.78 5.37
C VAL A 255 18.25 21.06 6.70
N ASP A 256 17.41 21.63 7.58
CA ASP A 256 17.07 21.06 8.87
C ASP A 256 15.60 21.35 9.28
N ALA A 257 15.30 21.22 10.58
CA ALA A 257 13.98 21.46 11.13
C ALA A 257 13.55 22.94 11.16
N THR A 258 14.39 23.89 10.76
CA THR A 258 14.06 25.31 10.65
C THR A 258 14.37 25.84 9.25
N VAL A 259 15.59 25.63 8.74
CA VAL A 259 16.00 26.03 7.38
C VAL A 259 15.50 24.99 6.40
N ARG A 260 14.32 25.23 5.83
CA ARG A 260 13.69 24.37 4.84
C ARG A 260 12.79 25.20 3.91
N PRO A 261 12.52 24.73 2.68
CA PRO A 261 11.72 25.49 1.71
C PRO A 261 10.28 25.76 2.14
N THR A 262 9.74 24.97 3.08
CA THR A 262 8.35 25.13 3.56
C THR A 262 8.22 26.04 4.78
N ASN A 263 9.31 26.60 5.29
CA ASN A 263 9.25 27.55 6.40
C ASN A 263 9.13 28.98 5.84
N ALA A 264 7.90 29.49 5.79
CA ALA A 264 7.58 30.80 5.24
C ALA A 264 8.04 31.99 6.11
N ASP A 265 8.44 31.74 7.36
CA ASP A 265 8.85 32.80 8.29
C ASP A 265 10.34 33.18 8.15
N LEU A 266 11.08 32.45 7.31
CA LEU A 266 12.52 32.69 7.14
C LEU A 266 12.78 33.99 6.38
N VAL A 267 13.65 34.82 6.95
CA VAL A 267 14.22 36.01 6.31
C VAL A 267 15.73 35.87 6.28
N TYR A 268 16.33 36.20 5.15
CA TYR A 268 17.77 36.06 4.91
C TYR A 268 18.36 37.40 4.49
N VAL A 269 19.45 37.77 5.15
CA VAL A 269 20.20 38.97 4.81
C VAL A 269 21.69 38.68 4.85
N TYR A 270 22.44 39.44 4.07
CA TYR A 270 23.90 39.44 4.15
C TYR A 270 24.43 40.86 4.12
N CYS A 271 25.67 41.02 4.58
CA CYS A 271 26.46 42.22 4.33
C CYS A 271 27.84 41.82 3.81
N ARG A 272 28.47 42.71 3.04
CA ARG A 272 29.82 42.50 2.50
C ARG A 272 30.86 42.99 3.50
N ILE A 273 32.00 42.30 3.57
CA ILE A 273 33.09 42.62 4.48
C ILE A 273 34.39 42.71 3.69
N GLY A 274 35.10 43.82 3.89
CA GLY A 274 36.44 44.03 3.35
C GLY A 274 37.51 43.46 4.28
N ALA A 275 38.76 43.88 4.07
CA ALA A 275 39.88 43.47 4.90
C ALA A 275 39.72 43.84 6.40
N THR A 276 39.12 45.00 6.65
CA THR A 276 39.17 45.65 7.97
C THR A 276 37.82 46.07 8.51
N ASP A 277 36.79 46.18 7.67
CA ASP A 277 35.48 46.67 8.08
C ASP A 277 34.36 46.17 7.16
N TYR A 278 33.14 46.31 7.65
CA TYR A 278 31.91 46.10 6.92
C TYR A 278 31.75 47.11 5.80
N GLU A 279 30.98 46.74 4.78
CA GLU A 279 30.43 47.72 3.85
C GLU A 279 29.51 48.71 4.59
N ARG A 280 29.78 49.99 4.41
CA ARG A 280 29.03 51.09 5.04
C ARG A 280 28.53 52.09 4.03
N ASP A 281 27.39 52.70 4.35
CA ASP A 281 26.89 53.86 3.62
C ASP A 281 27.68 55.15 3.98
N ALA A 282 27.34 56.27 3.34
CA ALA A 282 27.98 57.56 3.59
C ALA A 282 27.84 58.07 5.05
N ALA A 283 26.88 57.53 5.81
CA ALA A 283 26.68 57.84 7.22
C ALA A 283 27.38 56.84 8.17
N GLY A 284 28.17 55.90 7.64
CA GLY A 284 28.90 54.90 8.41
C GLY A 284 28.06 53.72 8.91
N ARG A 285 26.83 53.55 8.42
CA ARG A 285 25.95 52.43 8.81
C ARG A 285 26.23 51.21 7.95
N VAL A 286 26.23 50.02 8.56
CA VAL A 286 26.41 48.75 7.82
C VAL A 286 25.26 48.54 6.84
N ILE A 287 25.58 48.22 5.59
CA ILE A 287 24.60 47.97 4.54
C ILE A 287 24.22 46.48 4.56
N TRP A 288 22.92 46.22 4.67
CA TRP A 288 22.34 44.87 4.62
C TRP A 288 21.55 44.68 3.33
N TYR A 289 21.76 43.54 2.69
CA TYR A 289 21.07 43.15 1.46
C TYR A 289 20.20 41.93 1.74
N GLN A 290 19.02 41.90 1.14
CA GLN A 290 18.22 40.68 1.09
C GLN A 290 18.83 39.70 0.09
N VAL A 291 18.73 38.40 0.40
CA VAL A 291 19.12 37.32 -0.52
C VAL A 291 18.10 36.20 -0.44
N GLU A 292 17.78 35.58 -1.57
CA GLU A 292 16.92 34.39 -1.59
C GLU A 292 17.78 33.15 -1.85
N PRO A 293 17.58 32.05 -1.10
CA PRO A 293 18.30 30.82 -1.36
C PRO A 293 17.75 30.11 -2.60
N SER A 294 18.65 29.48 -3.35
CA SER A 294 18.27 28.41 -4.26
C SER A 294 18.25 27.09 -3.49
N TRP A 295 17.08 26.46 -3.39
CA TRP A 295 16.94 25.15 -2.75
C TRP A 295 17.43 24.05 -3.69
N VAL A 296 18.42 23.27 -3.26
CA VAL A 296 18.99 22.19 -4.06
C VAL A 296 18.58 20.83 -3.51
N TYR A 297 18.20 19.92 -4.39
CA TYR A 297 17.76 18.55 -4.06
C TYR A 297 18.88 17.51 -4.21
N GLN A 298 19.98 17.93 -4.84
CA GLN A 298 21.23 17.22 -4.93
C GLN A 298 22.35 18.24 -4.68
N LEU A 299 23.34 17.88 -3.88
CA LEU A 299 24.51 18.74 -3.71
C LEU A 299 25.28 18.77 -5.05
N PRO A 300 25.64 19.95 -5.57
CA PRO A 300 26.37 20.02 -6.82
C PRO A 300 27.69 19.25 -6.73
N SER A 301 27.98 18.41 -7.72
CA SER A 301 29.16 17.54 -7.73
C SER A 301 30.49 18.28 -7.81
N TYR A 302 30.47 19.57 -8.15
CA TYR A 302 31.64 20.46 -8.17
C TYR A 302 31.91 21.13 -6.83
N LEU A 303 31.06 20.91 -5.82
CA LEU A 303 31.36 21.26 -4.45
C LEU A 303 32.16 20.09 -3.86
N PRO A 304 33.47 20.24 -3.62
CA PRO A 304 34.28 19.21 -2.98
C PRO A 304 33.79 18.88 -1.57
#